data_AF-H1LGW7-F1
#
_entry.id   AF-H1LGW7-F1
#
_cell.length_a   1.000
_cell.length_b   1.000
_cell.length_c   1.000
_cell.angle_alpha   90.00
_cell.angle_beta   90.00
_cell.angle_gamma   90.00
#
_symmetry.space_group_name_H-M   'P 1'
#
loop_
_entity.id
_entity.type
_entity.pdbx_description
1 polymer ?
#
loop_
_entity_poly.entity_id
_entity_poly.type
_entity_poly.pdbx_seq_one_letter_code
_entity_poly.pdbx_strand_id
1 'polypeptide(L)'
;MNVDDLNQLSMQILTDAGNAKKILSKAVDNISISTYDKEQIGTQFAQAHEWLVKGHNEQNKVVKYVDSLQYSVLFDHAQDTLTNTETMYFLLKKLLPLIMSKK
;
A
#
# COMPACT_ATOMS: atom_id res chain seq x y z
N MET A 1 -9.31 1.75 22.58
CA MET A 1 -9.03 2.86 21.64
C MET A 1 -10.28 3.72 21.55
N ASN A 2 -10.18 5.05 21.65
CA ASN A 2 -11.35 5.91 21.47
C ASN A 2 -11.58 6.19 19.96
N VAL A 3 -12.70 6.84 19.62
CA VAL A 3 -13.09 7.12 18.24
C VAL A 3 -12.11 8.07 17.54
N ASP A 4 -11.61 9.09 18.24
CA ASP A 4 -10.69 10.07 17.67
C ASP A 4 -9.33 9.45 17.35
N ASP A 5 -8.81 8.60 18.24
CA ASP A 5 -7.58 7.81 18.02
C ASP A 5 -7.73 6.91 16.79
N LEU A 6 -8.88 6.23 16.67
CA LEU A 6 -9.17 5.35 15.54
C LEU A 6 -9.26 6.14 14.23
N ASN A 7 -9.89 7.31 14.25
CA ASN A 7 -9.99 8.19 13.08
C ASN A 7 -8.62 8.70 12.64
N GLN A 8 -7.78 9.15 13.58
CA GLN A 8 -6.43 9.61 13.27
C GLN A 8 -5.58 8.48 12.67
N LEU A 9 -5.65 7.29 13.27
CA LEU A 9 -4.94 6.11 12.77
C LEU A 9 -5.44 5.71 11.37
N SER A 10 -6.75 5.75 11.14
CA SER A 10 -7.35 5.47 9.83
C SER A 10 -6.87 6.44 8.75
N MET A 11 -6.78 7.73 9.07
CA MET A 11 -6.23 8.75 8.17
C MET A 11 -4.74 8.53 7.86
N GLN A 12 -3.98 8.04 8.84
CA GLN A 12 -2.58 7.68 8.65
C GLN A 12 -2.45 6.47 7.70
N ILE A 13 -3.24 5.41 7.93
CA ILE A 13 -3.30 4.24 7.03
C ILE A 13 -3.63 4.67 5.60
N LEU A 14 -4.66 5.53 5.43
CA LEU A 14 -5.05 6.02 4.11
C LEU A 14 -3.93 6.81 3.43
N THR A 15 -3.20 7.63 4.19
CA THR A 15 -2.07 8.40 3.68
C THR A 15 -0.94 7.49 3.22
N ASP A 16 -0.57 6.50 4.04
CA ASP A 16 0.50 5.55 3.74
C ASP A 16 0.14 4.66 2.55
N ALA A 17 -1.08 4.12 2.52
CA ALA A 17 -1.59 3.35 1.39
C ALA A 17 -1.68 4.19 0.10
N GLY A 18 -2.11 5.45 0.20
CA GLY A 18 -2.17 6.40 -0.92
C GLY A 18 -0.79 6.68 -1.51
N ASN A 19 0.24 6.86 -0.67
CA ASN A 19 1.62 7.03 -1.10
C ASN A 19 2.15 5.78 -1.83
N ALA A 20 1.92 4.58 -1.27
CA ALA A 20 2.29 3.33 -1.92
C ALA A 20 1.60 3.19 -3.29
N LYS A 21 0.28 3.42 -3.35
CA LYS A 21 -0.52 3.32 -4.57
C LYS A 21 -0.01 4.26 -5.65
N LYS A 22 0.27 5.52 -5.30
CA LYS A 22 0.82 6.53 -6.22
C LYS A 22 2.14 6.08 -6.84
N ILE A 23 3.04 5.52 -6.02
CA ILE A 23 4.35 5.02 -6.51
C ILE A 23 4.15 3.84 -7.45
N LEU A 24 3.30 2.89 -7.08
CA LEU A 24 3.02 1.70 -7.90
C LEU A 24 2.36 2.06 -9.23
N SER A 25 1.37 2.96 -9.23
CA SER A 25 0.78 3.47 -10.47
C SER A 25 1.83 4.10 -11.39
N LYS A 26 2.71 4.95 -10.84
CA LYS A 26 3.80 5.56 -11.61
C LYS A 26 4.79 4.52 -12.15
N ALA A 27 5.08 3.46 -11.38
CA ALA A 27 5.94 2.39 -11.84
C ALA A 27 5.32 1.62 -13.02
N VAL A 28 4.01 1.35 -12.97
CA VAL A 28 3.27 0.73 -14.08
C VAL A 28 3.30 1.62 -15.32
N ASP A 29 3.04 2.91 -15.16
CA ASP A 29 3.12 3.88 -16.26
C ASP A 29 4.51 3.89 -16.90
N ASN A 30 5.58 3.87 -16.08
CA ASN A 30 6.95 3.83 -16.57
C ASN A 30 7.26 2.52 -17.34
N ILE A 31 6.82 1.37 -16.84
CA ILE A 31 7.04 0.05 -17.48
C ILE A 31 6.36 -0.03 -18.86
N SER A 32 5.26 0.72 -19.07
CA SER A 32 4.56 0.77 -20.35
C SER A 32 5.39 1.39 -21.48
N ILE A 33 6.42 2.18 -21.14
CA ILE A 33 7.32 2.84 -22.10
C ILE A 33 8.34 1.82 -22.66
N SER A 34 8.85 2.02 -23.89
CA SER A 34 9.80 1.10 -24.52
C SER A 34 11.18 1.07 -23.84
N THR A 35 11.58 2.13 -23.15
CA THR A 35 12.93 2.34 -22.58
C THR A 35 12.88 2.66 -21.08
N TYR A 36 12.30 1.78 -20.27
CA TYR A 36 12.28 1.96 -18.81
C TYR A 36 13.57 1.47 -18.14
N ASP A 37 13.95 2.14 -17.06
CA ASP A 37 15.09 1.76 -16.23
C ASP A 37 14.66 0.71 -15.19
N LYS A 38 15.21 -0.51 -15.30
CA LYS A 38 14.92 -1.64 -14.40
C LYS A 38 15.30 -1.32 -12.94
N GLU A 39 16.39 -0.60 -12.70
CA GLU A 39 16.85 -0.23 -11.37
C GLU A 39 15.92 0.80 -10.73
N GLN A 40 15.46 1.78 -11.52
CA GLN A 40 14.47 2.76 -11.08
C GLN A 40 13.16 2.09 -10.68
N ILE A 41 12.67 1.14 -11.47
CA ILE A 41 11.46 0.38 -11.14
C ILE A 41 11.67 -0.41 -9.83
N GLY A 42 12.81 -1.10 -9.67
CA GLY A 42 13.13 -1.81 -8.44
C GLY A 42 13.09 -0.90 -7.20
N THR A 43 13.67 0.29 -7.32
CA THR A 43 13.66 1.33 -6.27
C THR A 43 12.24 1.77 -5.93
N GLN A 44 11.39 2.01 -6.93
CA GLN A 44 9.99 2.38 -6.72
C GLN A 44 9.21 1.29 -5.97
N PHE A 45 9.43 0.02 -6.32
CA PHE A 45 8.78 -1.09 -5.61
C PHE A 45 9.26 -1.22 -4.15
N ALA A 46 10.55 -0.98 -3.88
CA ALA A 46 11.07 -0.94 -2.52
C ALA A 46 10.41 0.19 -1.71
N GLN A 47 10.34 1.39 -2.27
CA GLN A 47 9.70 2.54 -1.63
C GLN A 47 8.19 2.32 -1.38
N ALA A 48 7.47 1.74 -2.35
CA ALA A 48 6.06 1.40 -2.16
C ALA A 48 5.87 0.38 -1.03
N HIS A 49 6.75 -0.62 -0.94
CA HIS A 49 6.73 -1.60 0.14
C HIS A 49 6.98 -0.96 1.51
N GLU A 50 7.91 -0.01 1.62
CA GLU A 50 8.13 0.72 2.88
C GLU A 50 6.88 1.46 3.36
N TRP A 51 6.12 2.07 2.44
CA TRP A 51 4.84 2.70 2.77
C TRP A 51 3.77 1.69 3.20
N LEU A 52 3.69 0.54 2.52
CA LEU A 52 2.78 -0.55 2.91
C LEU A 52 3.11 -1.08 4.31
N VAL A 53 4.40 -1.24 4.63
CA VAL A 53 4.86 -1.63 5.97
C VAL A 53 4.42 -0.61 7.02
N LYS A 54 4.54 0.70 6.75
CA LYS A 54 4.05 1.75 7.66
C LYS A 54 2.54 1.63 7.89
N GLY A 55 1.76 1.50 6.82
CA GLY A 55 0.31 1.33 6.91
C GLY A 55 -0.09 0.08 7.71
N HIS A 56 0.58 -1.06 7.48
CA HIS A 56 0.34 -2.28 8.24
C HIS A 56 0.73 -2.15 9.71
N ASN A 57 1.81 -1.42 10.02
CA ASN A 57 2.19 -1.15 11.40
C ASN A 57 1.12 -0.36 12.15
N GLU A 58 0.49 0.63 11.50
CA GLU A 58 -0.65 1.34 12.06
C GLU A 58 -1.86 0.42 12.23
N GLN A 59 -2.23 -0.37 11.21
CA GLN A 59 -3.33 -1.35 11.32
C GLN A 59 -3.12 -2.33 12.49
N ASN A 60 -1.90 -2.81 12.69
CA ASN A 60 -1.56 -3.75 13.76
C ASN A 60 -1.75 -3.17 15.17
N LYS A 61 -1.70 -1.84 15.33
CA LYS A 61 -2.01 -1.21 16.63
C LYS A 61 -3.48 -1.38 17.01
N VAL A 62 -4.38 -1.48 16.02
CA VAL A 62 -5.82 -1.64 16.24
C VAL A 62 -6.18 -3.07 16.64
N VAL A 63 -5.45 -4.08 16.14
CA VAL A 63 -5.71 -5.51 16.42
C VAL A 63 -5.77 -5.80 17.92
N LYS A 64 -4.97 -5.11 18.74
CA LYS A 64 -4.97 -5.26 20.21
C LYS A 64 -6.29 -4.87 20.89
N TYR A 65 -7.14 -4.13 20.19
CA TYR A 65 -8.40 -3.60 20.72
C TYR A 65 -9.64 -4.30 20.14
N VAL A 66 -9.47 -5.38 19.34
CA VAL A 66 -10.54 -6.07 18.59
C VAL A 66 -11.81 -6.30 19.41
N ASP A 67 -11.70 -6.80 20.63
CA ASP A 67 -12.88 -7.15 21.46
C ASP A 67 -13.65 -5.93 21.98
N SER A 68 -13.03 -4.75 21.92
CA SER A 68 -13.56 -3.48 22.43
C SER A 68 -13.74 -2.42 21.34
N LEU A 69 -13.41 -2.77 20.08
CA LEU A 69 -13.39 -1.83 18.98
C LEU A 69 -14.82 -1.53 18.54
N GLN A 70 -15.18 -0.25 18.49
CA GLN A 70 -16.43 0.16 17.87
C GLN A 70 -16.27 0.20 16.36
N TYR A 71 -17.33 -0.21 15.66
CA TYR A 71 -17.37 -0.16 14.21
C TYR A 71 -17.11 1.26 13.69
N SER A 72 -16.27 1.38 12.66
CA SER A 72 -15.94 2.65 12.01
C SER A 72 -15.82 2.47 10.51
N VAL A 73 -16.72 3.14 9.77
CA VAL A 73 -16.69 3.17 8.29
C VAL A 73 -15.35 3.69 7.77
N LEU A 74 -14.75 4.67 8.46
CA LEU A 74 -13.47 5.25 8.06
C LEU A 74 -12.33 4.23 8.23
N PHE A 75 -12.35 3.45 9.31
CA PHE A 75 -11.33 2.43 9.55
C PHE A 75 -11.45 1.29 8.53
N ASP A 76 -12.67 0.80 8.29
CA ASP A 76 -12.91 -0.22 7.25
C ASP A 76 -12.43 0.25 5.89
N HIS A 77 -12.75 1.50 5.49
CA HIS A 77 -12.25 2.09 4.25
C HIS A 77 -10.72 2.17 4.19
N ALA A 78 -10.07 2.49 5.32
CA ALA A 78 -8.62 2.53 5.41
C ALA A 78 -8.01 1.12 5.23
N GLN A 79 -8.58 0.10 5.88
CA GLN A 79 -8.15 -1.29 5.75
C GLN A 79 -8.33 -1.82 4.32
N ASP A 80 -9.47 -1.53 3.69
CA ASP A 80 -9.74 -1.88 2.31
C ASP A 80 -8.74 -1.24 1.35
N THR A 81 -8.44 0.04 1.56
CA THR A 81 -7.49 0.79 0.73
C THR A 81 -6.08 0.23 0.85
N LEU A 82 -5.63 -0.08 2.08
CA LEU A 82 -4.33 -0.70 2.34
C LEU A 82 -4.22 -2.07 1.69
N THR A 83 -5.22 -2.93 1.92
CA THR A 83 -5.22 -4.33 1.44
C THR A 83 -5.33 -4.40 -0.09
N ASN A 84 -6.12 -3.53 -0.71
CA ASN A 84 -6.18 -3.39 -2.17
C ASN A 84 -4.81 -2.97 -2.74
N THR A 85 -4.12 -2.03 -2.09
CA THR A 85 -2.80 -1.56 -2.54
C THR A 85 -1.73 -2.64 -2.36
N GLU A 86 -1.77 -3.42 -1.27
CA GLU A 86 -0.89 -4.59 -1.06
C GLU A 86 -1.14 -5.66 -2.13
N THR A 87 -2.41 -5.92 -2.48
CA THR A 87 -2.76 -6.84 -3.57
C THR A 87 -2.19 -6.39 -4.90
N MET A 88 -2.28 -5.09 -5.22
CA MET A 88 -1.66 -4.51 -6.40
C MET A 88 -0.14 -4.69 -6.38
N TYR A 89 0.52 -4.40 -5.25
CA TYR A 89 1.96 -4.62 -5.09
C TYR A 89 2.36 -6.07 -5.34
N PHE A 90 1.66 -7.02 -4.70
CA PHE A 90 1.92 -8.46 -4.84
C PHE A 90 1.82 -8.91 -6.29
N LEU A 91 0.72 -8.57 -6.97
CA LEU A 91 0.49 -8.93 -8.36
C LEU A 91 1.56 -8.34 -9.27
N LEU A 92 1.81 -7.03 -9.15
CA LEU A 92 2.81 -6.35 -9.97
C LEU A 92 4.21 -6.91 -9.76
N LYS A 93 4.61 -7.22 -8.52
CA LYS A 93 5.92 -7.80 -8.19
C LYS A 93 6.10 -9.18 -8.84
N LYS A 94 5.03 -9.97 -8.94
CA LYS A 94 5.06 -11.30 -9.61
C LYS A 94 5.06 -11.18 -11.14
N LEU A 95 4.40 -10.15 -11.68
CA LEU A 95 4.35 -9.90 -13.12
C LEU A 95 5.63 -9.23 -13.65
N LEU A 96 6.32 -8.45 -12.82
CA LEU A 96 7.49 -7.66 -13.22
C LEU A 96 8.57 -8.48 -13.96
N PRO A 97 9.01 -9.66 -13.48
CA PRO A 97 10.01 -10.45 -14.18
C PRO A 97 9.52 -10.94 -15.54
N LEU A 98 8.21 -11.23 -15.68
CA LEU A 98 7.63 -11.66 -16.95
C LEU A 98 7.64 -10.52 -17.97
N ILE A 99 7.28 -9.31 -17.54
CA ILE A 99 7.29 -8.11 -18.40
C ILE A 99 8.74 -7.74 -18.79
N MET A 100 9.68 -7.86 -17.85
CA MET A 100 11.09 -7.53 -18.04
C MET A 100 11.92 -8.58 -18.78
N SER A 101 11.40 -9.81 -18.93
CA SER A 101 12.06 -10.90 -19.66
C SER A 101 11.74 -10.91 -21.16
N LYS A 102 10.63 -10.28 -21.58
CA LYS A 102 10.17 -10.23 -22.97
C LYS A 102 10.68 -9.01 -23.75
N LYS A 103 11.48 -8.15 -23.12
CA LYS A 103 12.17 -7.00 -23.72
C LYS A 103 13.65 -7.05 -23.34
#